data_AF-A0A7C9VL04-F1
#
_entry.id   AF-A0A7C9VL04-F1
#
_cell.length_a   1.000
_cell.length_b   1.000
_cell.length_c   1.000
_cell.angle_alpha   90.00
_cell.angle_beta   90.00
_cell.angle_gamma   90.00
#
_symmetry.space_group_name_H-M   'P 1'
#
loop_
_entity.id
_entity.type
_entity.pdbx_description
1 polymer ?
#
loop_
_entity_poly.entity_id
_entity_poly.type
_entity_poly.pdbx_seq_one_letter_code
_entity_poly.pdbx_strand_id
1 'polypeptide(L)'
;REDLPDMARFELRAPRDLAKFIAAKGSVVLDGASLTVNTAVDDTFSVLIIPHTLQVTTLSDWRAGSEVNIEIDLMARYAARLIEMK
;
A
#
# COMPACT_ATOMS: atom_id res chain seq x y z
N ARG A 1 -3.79 -5.64 -10.93
CA ARG A 1 -4.73 -4.54 -11.22
C ARG A 1 -6.05 -5.16 -11.63
N GLU A 2 -7.12 -4.73 -10.99
CA GLU A 2 -8.50 -5.07 -11.29
C GLU A 2 -9.24 -3.75 -11.52
N ASP A 3 -9.73 -3.52 -12.73
CA ASP A 3 -10.49 -2.31 -13.05
C ASP A 3 -11.95 -2.48 -12.60
N LEU A 4 -12.45 -1.47 -11.88
CA LEU A 4 -13.81 -1.34 -11.39
C LEU A 4 -14.45 -0.11 -12.07
N PRO A 5 -15.77 0.13 -11.95
CA PRO A 5 -16.37 1.37 -12.46
C PRO A 5 -15.67 2.60 -11.88
N ASP A 6 -14.96 3.34 -12.75
CA ASP A 6 -14.16 4.54 -12.48
C ASP A 6 -12.99 4.38 -11.46
N MET A 7 -12.77 3.19 -10.92
CA MET A 7 -11.77 2.91 -9.89
C MET A 7 -10.87 1.76 -10.30
N ALA A 8 -9.75 1.59 -9.63
CA ALA A 8 -8.89 0.43 -9.82
C ALA A 8 -8.41 -0.11 -8.48
N ARG A 9 -8.49 -1.43 -8.32
CA ARG A 9 -7.87 -2.14 -7.21
C ARG A 9 -6.50 -2.63 -7.65
N PHE A 10 -5.50 -2.38 -6.81
CA PHE A 10 -4.17 -2.93 -6.97
C PHE A 10 -3.88 -3.88 -5.82
N GLU A 11 -3.31 -5.02 -6.17
CA GLU A 11 -2.72 -5.96 -5.23
C GLU A 11 -1.21 -5.86 -5.41
N LEU A 12 -0.51 -5.73 -4.28
CA LEU A 12 0.92 -5.50 -4.24
C LEU A 12 1.55 -6.49 -3.27
N ARG A 13 2.76 -6.94 -3.61
CA ARG A 13 3.60 -7.75 -2.74
C ARG A 13 4.68 -6.85 -2.14
N ALA A 14 4.69 -6.71 -0.82
CA ALA A 14 5.76 -6.03 -0.10
C ALA A 14 6.91 -7.00 0.20
N PRO A 15 8.15 -6.51 0.35
CA PRO A 15 9.21 -7.24 1.03
C PRO A 15 8.76 -7.73 2.42
N ARG A 16 9.15 -8.94 2.81
CA ARG A 16 8.68 -9.59 4.05
C ARG A 16 9.02 -8.81 5.33
N ASP A 17 10.15 -8.12 5.34
CA ASP A 17 10.60 -7.25 6.42
C ASP A 17 9.74 -6.00 6.58
N LEU A 18 9.12 -5.52 5.48
CA LEU A 18 8.19 -4.39 5.49
C LEU A 18 6.75 -4.82 5.74
N ALA A 19 6.36 -6.03 5.35
CA ALA A 19 4.99 -6.54 5.45
C ALA A 19 4.41 -6.44 6.88
N LYS A 20 5.22 -6.65 7.92
CA LYS A 20 4.81 -6.54 9.33
C LYS A 20 4.34 -5.13 9.75
N PHE A 21 4.63 -4.10 8.95
CA PHE A 21 4.21 -2.73 9.20
C PHE A 21 2.96 -2.33 8.41
N ILE A 22 2.44 -3.21 7.56
CA ILE A 22 1.29 -2.96 6.70
C ILE A 22 0.07 -3.63 7.34
N ALA A 23 -0.81 -2.83 7.92
CA ALA A 23 -2.03 -3.30 8.56
C ALA A 23 -3.27 -2.94 7.74
N ALA A 24 -4.28 -3.81 7.72
CA ALA A 24 -5.57 -3.49 7.13
C ALA A 24 -6.17 -2.24 7.80
N LYS A 25 -6.74 -1.33 6.99
CA LYS A 25 -7.20 0.01 7.39
C LYS A 25 -6.09 0.96 7.85
N GLY A 26 -4.82 0.56 7.77
CA GLY A 26 -3.67 1.44 7.95
C GLY A 26 -3.38 2.29 6.72
N SER A 27 -2.44 3.21 6.88
CA SER A 27 -1.92 4.03 5.79
C SER A 27 -0.69 3.37 5.16
N VAL A 28 -0.51 3.57 3.86
CA VAL A 28 0.71 3.20 3.14
C VAL A 28 0.96 4.27 2.08
N VAL A 29 2.22 4.62 1.87
CA VAL A 29 2.60 5.52 0.78
C VAL A 29 3.20 4.69 -0.34
N LEU A 30 2.64 4.82 -1.55
CA LEU A 30 3.14 4.16 -2.75
C LEU A 30 3.43 5.19 -3.84
N ASP A 31 4.66 5.21 -4.36
CA ASP A 31 5.16 6.25 -5.28
C ASP A 31 4.81 7.68 -4.84
N GLY A 32 4.88 7.93 -3.52
CA GLY A 32 4.56 9.23 -2.92
C GLY A 32 3.07 9.53 -2.72
N ALA A 33 2.16 8.66 -3.18
CA ALA A 33 0.73 8.78 -2.94
C ALA A 33 0.33 8.10 -1.62
N SER A 34 -0.28 8.86 -0.71
CA SER A 34 -0.84 8.31 0.53
C SER A 34 -2.16 7.58 0.25
N LEU A 35 -2.23 6.31 0.65
CA LEU A 35 -3.30 5.38 0.33
C LEU A 35 -3.73 4.57 1.57
N THR A 36 -4.95 4.07 1.52
CA THR A 36 -5.49 3.20 2.57
C THR A 36 -5.35 1.73 2.17
N VAL A 37 -4.81 0.92 3.07
CA VAL A 37 -4.73 -0.53 2.90
C VAL A 37 -6.11 -1.16 3.09
N ASN A 38 -6.62 -1.85 2.08
CA ASN A 38 -7.90 -2.55 2.14
C ASN A 38 -7.77 -3.92 2.80
N THR A 39 -6.81 -4.73 2.32
CA THR A 39 -6.48 -6.05 2.86
C THR A 39 -4.97 -6.16 3.06
N ALA A 40 -4.56 -6.96 4.05
CA ALA A 40 -3.16 -7.30 4.28
C ALA A 40 -3.10 -8.76 4.77
N VAL A 41 -2.48 -9.63 3.99
CA VAL A 41 -2.33 -11.07 4.26
C VAL A 41 -0.90 -11.47 3.89
N ASP A 42 -0.16 -11.99 4.87
CA ASP A 42 1.27 -12.32 4.73
C ASP A 42 2.10 -11.15 4.17
N ASP A 43 2.65 -11.30 2.98
CA ASP A 43 3.46 -10.29 2.27
C ASP A 43 2.67 -9.52 1.20
N THR A 44 1.35 -9.74 1.12
CA THR A 44 0.50 -9.20 0.07
C THR A 44 -0.57 -8.29 0.66
N PHE A 45 -0.80 -7.15 0.03
CA PHE A 45 -1.80 -6.18 0.45
C PHE A 45 -2.50 -5.54 -0.75
N SER A 46 -3.68 -4.96 -0.52
CA SER A 46 -4.43 -4.28 -1.56
C SER A 46 -4.77 -2.83 -1.21
N VAL A 47 -4.92 -2.02 -2.27
CA VAL A 47 -5.38 -0.63 -2.21
C VAL A 47 -6.43 -0.41 -3.28
N LEU A 48 -7.40 0.45 -3.00
CA LEU A 48 -8.41 0.90 -3.95
C LEU A 48 -8.15 2.37 -4.29
N ILE A 49 -7.95 2.65 -5.58
CA ILE A 49 -7.64 3.99 -6.07
C ILE A 49 -8.89 4.60 -6.68
N ILE A 50 -9.25 5.78 -6.19
CA ILE A 50 -10.41 6.56 -6.65
C ILE A 50 -10.10 7.24 -8.00
N PRO A 51 -11.14 7.69 -8.76
CA PRO A 51 -10.95 8.22 -10.11
C PRO A 51 -10.01 9.43 -10.14
N HIS A 52 -10.17 10.34 -9.18
CA HIS A 52 -9.32 11.54 -9.09
C HIS A 52 -7.84 11.18 -8.94
N THR A 53 -7.51 10.25 -8.03
CA THR A 53 -6.12 9.83 -7.82
C THR A 53 -5.55 9.15 -9.06
N LEU A 54 -6.31 8.30 -9.76
CA LEU A 54 -5.87 7.72 -11.04
C LEU A 54 -5.58 8.80 -12.10
N GLN A 55 -6.37 9.88 -12.13
CA GLN A 55 -6.24 10.95 -13.12
C GLN A 55 -5.05 11.88 -12.87
N VAL A 56 -4.68 12.12 -11.61
CA VAL A 56 -3.68 13.14 -11.24
C VAL A 56 -2.34 12.56 -10.74
N THR A 57 -2.19 11.24 -10.75
CA THR A 57 -0.95 10.55 -10.33
C THR A 57 -0.50 9.53 -11.37
N THR A 58 0.72 9.03 -11.24
CA THR A 58 1.30 7.99 -12.12
C THR A 58 0.73 6.59 -11.87
N LEU A 59 -0.15 6.42 -10.87
CA LEU A 59 -0.70 5.12 -10.48
C LEU A 59 -1.56 4.48 -11.58
N SER A 60 -2.09 5.28 -12.51
CA SER A 60 -2.88 4.80 -13.65
C SER A 60 -2.06 4.02 -14.68
N ASP A 61 -0.75 4.21 -14.71
CA ASP A 61 0.16 3.53 -15.63
C ASP A 61 0.68 2.19 -15.09
N TRP A 62 0.43 1.89 -13.81
CA TRP A 62 0.87 0.66 -13.18
C TRP A 62 0.25 -0.58 -13.83
N ARG A 63 1.10 -1.59 -14.02
CA ARG A 63 0.75 -2.89 -14.60
C ARG A 63 1.27 -4.01 -13.70
N ALA A 64 0.80 -5.23 -13.95
CA ALA A 64 1.37 -6.39 -13.27
C ALA A 64 2.87 -6.48 -13.55
N GLY A 65 3.68 -6.62 -12.50
CA GLY A 65 5.14 -6.64 -12.59
C GLY A 65 5.81 -5.26 -12.48
N SER A 66 5.05 -4.15 -12.39
CA SER A 66 5.63 -2.86 -12.06
C SER A 66 6.23 -2.87 -10.65
N GLU A 67 7.47 -2.37 -10.52
CA GLU A 67 8.04 -2.03 -9.23
C GLU A 67 7.54 -0.65 -8.79
N VAL A 68 7.30 -0.50 -7.49
CA VAL A 68 6.78 0.74 -6.90
C VAL A 68 7.59 1.07 -5.66
N ASN A 69 7.77 2.35 -5.39
CA ASN A 69 8.36 2.78 -4.13
C ASN A 69 7.34 2.61 -3.01
N ILE A 70 7.76 2.02 -1.89
CA ILE A 70 6.92 1.84 -0.71
C ILE A 70 7.52 2.58 0.48
N GLU A 71 6.69 3.36 1.15
CA GLU A 71 7.00 3.94 2.45
C GLU A 71 5.94 3.47 3.47
N ILE A 72 6.44 2.78 4.51
CA ILE A 72 5.61 2.26 5.61
C ILE A 72 5.18 3.38 6.55
N ASP A 73 4.03 3.19 7.21
CA ASP A 73 3.54 4.13 8.21
C ASP A 73 4.56 4.31 9.35
N LEU A 74 4.89 5.56 9.63
CA LEU A 74 5.78 5.95 10.72
C LEU A 74 5.24 5.45 12.08
N MET A 75 3.92 5.48 12.28
CA MET A 75 3.29 4.98 13.50
C MET A 75 3.48 3.47 13.66
N ALA A 76 3.42 2.71 12.56
CA ALA A 76 3.69 1.28 12.59
C ALA A 76 5.15 1.00 12.98
N ARG A 77 6.10 1.81 12.48
CA ARG A 77 7.52 1.71 12.86
C ARG A 77 7.73 2.00 14.36
N TYR A 78 7.09 3.04 14.90
CA TYR A 78 7.16 3.33 16.33
C TYR A 78 6.52 2.23 17.19
N ALA A 79 5.37 1.69 16.76
CA ALA A 79 4.71 0.60 17.47
C ALA A 79 5.59 -0.66 17.54
N ALA A 80 6.24 -1.05 16.45
CA ALA A 80 7.17 -2.18 16.45
C ALA A 80 8.36 -1.95 17.39
N ARG A 81 8.95 -0.75 17.35
CA ARG A 81 10.06 -0.38 18.25
C ARG A 81 9.66 -0.45 19.72
N LEU A 82 8.44 -0.04 20.07
CA LEU A 82 7.93 -0.14 21.44
C LEU A 82 7.73 -1.60 21.89
N ILE A 83 7.37 -2.50 20.97
CA ILE A 83 7.24 -3.94 21.26
C ILE A 83 8.63 -4.57 21.44
N GLU A 84 9.62 -4.20 20.64
CA GLU A 84 11.01 -4.70 20.76
C GLU A 84 11.72 -4.25 22.06
N MET A 85 11.27 -3.15 22.66
CA MET A 85 11.82 -2.64 23.93
C MET A 85 11.25 -3.35 25.17
N LYS A 86 10.22 -4.20 25.02
CA LYS A 86 9.65 -5.03 26.08
C LYS A 86 10.31 -6.40 26.12
#